data_AF-A0A6G0MXL6-F1
#
_entry.id   AF-A0A6G0MXL6-F1
#
_cell.length_a   1.000
_cell.length_b   1.000
_cell.length_c   1.000
_cell.angle_alpha   90.00
_cell.angle_beta   90.00
_cell.angle_gamma   90.00
#
_symmetry.space_group_name_H-M   'P 1'
#
loop_
_entity.id
_entity.type
_entity.pdbx_description
1 polymer ?
#
loop_
_entity_poly.entity_id
_entity_poly.type
_entity_poly.pdbx_seq_one_letter_code
_entity_poly.pdbx_strand_id
1 'polypeptide(L)'
;MSEGLEAEDCTFEYLVSCLRKKYGRRENTWQIQKRLGKREQQPGERGDSFANSLTNIGFGKRVSAEEYLEAFYDGLNNQEAAAHIRTMGPQTLSEAVEFTINGYGEYGEGRTVTSWCSAQRHYR
;
A
#
# COMPACT_ATOMS: atom_id res chain seq x y z
N MET A 1 -16.17 -5.21 -39.83
CA MET A 1 -15.40 -4.03 -40.23
C MET A 1 -14.41 -3.76 -39.11
N SER A 2 -13.20 -4.31 -39.20
CA SER A 2 -12.10 -3.83 -38.35
C SER A 2 -11.71 -2.47 -38.91
N GLU A 3 -12.08 -1.39 -38.24
CA GLU A 3 -11.49 -0.08 -38.51
C GLU A 3 -9.97 -0.26 -38.47
N GLY A 4 -9.30 0.10 -39.57
CA GLY A 4 -7.84 0.04 -39.63
C GLY A 4 -7.28 1.00 -38.59
N LEU A 5 -6.38 0.53 -37.74
CA LEU A 5 -5.63 1.40 -36.84
C LEU A 5 -4.82 2.37 -37.70
N GLU A 6 -5.07 3.67 -37.53
CA GLU A 6 -4.29 4.70 -38.20
C GLU A 6 -2.87 4.74 -37.62
N ALA A 7 -1.93 5.39 -38.31
CA ALA A 7 -0.54 5.47 -37.85
C ALA A 7 -0.42 6.17 -36.48
N GLU A 8 -1.33 7.10 -36.16
CA GLU A 8 -1.40 7.78 -34.86
C GLU A 8 -1.87 6.85 -33.72
N ASP A 9 -2.62 5.79 -34.04
CA ASP A 9 -3.09 4.78 -33.08
C ASP A 9 -2.02 3.70 -32.80
N CYS A 10 -0.93 3.69 -33.56
CA CYS A 10 0.19 2.75 -33.39
C CYS A 10 1.25 3.25 -32.39
N THR A 11 0.83 3.99 -31.37
CA THR A 11 1.72 4.55 -30.35
C THR A 11 1.64 3.77 -29.03
N PHE A 12 2.75 3.74 -28.27
CA PHE A 12 2.78 3.14 -26.94
C PHE A 12 1.73 3.79 -26.02
N GLU A 13 1.56 5.11 -26.09
CA GLU A 13 0.55 5.85 -25.33
C GLU A 13 -0.88 5.41 -25.68
N TYR A 14 -1.18 5.19 -26.96
CA TYR A 14 -2.47 4.68 -27.39
C TYR A 14 -2.73 3.26 -26.86
N LEU A 15 -1.73 2.37 -26.94
CA LEU A 15 -1.81 1.02 -26.37
C LEU A 15 -2.05 1.08 -24.85
N VAL A 16 -1.29 1.90 -24.11
CA VAL A 16 -1.44 2.10 -22.66
C VAL A 16 -2.83 2.64 -22.33
N SER A 17 -3.33 3.60 -23.11
CA SER A 17 -4.70 4.14 -22.96
C SER A 17 -5.77 3.06 -23.16
N CYS A 18 -5.64 2.26 -24.24
CA CYS A 18 -6.54 1.14 -24.51
C CYS A 18 -6.53 0.08 -23.40
N LEU A 19 -5.35 -0.29 -22.92
CA LEU A 19 -5.20 -1.24 -21.81
C LEU A 19 -5.79 -0.69 -20.50
N ARG A 20 -5.54 0.59 -20.18
CA ARG A 20 -6.16 1.25 -19.01
C ARG A 20 -7.68 1.34 -19.14
N LYS A 21 -8.21 1.62 -20.33
CA LYS A 21 -9.65 1.71 -20.57
C LYS A 21 -10.35 0.36 -20.43
N LYS A 22 -9.69 -0.72 -20.86
CA LYS A 22 -10.23 -2.09 -20.90
C LYS A 22 -10.02 -2.87 -19.60
N TYR A 23 -8.86 -2.73 -18.97
CA TYR A 23 -8.45 -3.52 -17.80
C TYR A 23 -8.17 -2.68 -16.54
N GLY A 24 -8.07 -1.36 -16.66
CA GLY A 24 -7.82 -0.48 -15.53
C GLY A 24 -9.04 -0.36 -14.61
N ARG A 25 -8.77 -0.28 -13.30
CA ARG A 25 -9.82 -0.06 -12.31
C ARG A 25 -10.37 1.37 -12.43
N ARG A 26 -11.68 1.48 -12.66
CA ARG A 26 -12.43 2.75 -12.74
C ARG A 26 -12.80 3.28 -11.36
N GLU A 27 -11.85 3.26 -10.44
CA GLU A 27 -12.04 3.81 -9.11
C GLU A 27 -11.79 5.31 -9.11
N ASN A 28 -12.67 6.07 -8.46
CA ASN A 28 -12.50 7.48 -8.17
C ASN A 28 -11.66 7.68 -6.90
N THR A 29 -11.22 8.92 -6.63
CA THR A 29 -10.34 9.23 -5.49
C THR A 29 -10.92 8.77 -4.15
N TRP A 30 -12.21 8.97 -3.92
CA TRP A 30 -12.86 8.55 -2.67
C TRP A 30 -12.87 7.03 -2.50
N GLN A 31 -13.11 6.25 -3.57
CA GLN A 31 -13.05 4.79 -3.52
C GLN A 31 -11.64 4.29 -3.18
N ILE A 32 -10.60 4.98 -3.67
CA ILE A 32 -9.20 4.68 -3.35
C ILE A 32 -8.91 4.99 -1.89
N GLN A 33 -9.25 6.18 -1.41
CA GLN A 33 -9.08 6.57 0.01
C GLN A 33 -9.82 5.59 0.94
N LYS A 34 -11.06 5.22 0.60
CA LYS A 34 -11.83 4.24 1.36
C LYS A 34 -11.18 2.86 1.38
N ARG A 35 -10.53 2.43 0.30
CA ARG A 35 -9.80 1.16 0.26
C ARG A 35 -8.50 1.21 1.03
N LEU A 36 -7.79 2.33 0.98
CA LEU A 36 -6.59 2.57 1.79
C LEU A 36 -6.94 2.52 3.28
N GLY A 37 -7.92 3.31 3.73
CA GLY A 37 -8.31 3.34 5.15
C GLY A 37 -8.98 2.08 5.67
N LYS A 38 -9.41 1.15 4.79
CA LYS A 38 -9.92 -0.18 5.19
C LYS A 38 -8.85 -1.26 5.19
N ARG A 39 -7.65 -0.96 4.69
CA ARG A 39 -6.61 -1.96 4.51
C ARG A 39 -5.81 -2.05 5.80
N GLU A 40 -6.18 -3.01 6.62
CA GLU A 40 -5.45 -3.40 7.84
C GLU A 40 -4.45 -4.50 7.52
N GLN A 41 -3.28 -4.46 8.14
CA GLN A 41 -2.24 -5.49 8.08
C GLN A 41 -2.86 -6.85 8.42
N GLN A 42 -2.59 -7.85 7.58
CA GLN A 42 -3.15 -9.18 7.80
C GLN A 42 -2.35 -9.94 8.87
N PRO A 43 -2.94 -10.93 9.55
CA PRO A 43 -2.24 -11.72 10.55
C PRO A 43 -0.96 -12.37 9.97
N GLY A 44 0.20 -12.01 10.54
CA GLY A 44 1.51 -12.47 10.06
C GLY A 44 1.89 -11.98 8.65
N GLU A 45 1.29 -10.89 8.18
CA GLU A 45 1.82 -10.13 7.06
C GLU A 45 3.03 -9.31 7.49
N ARG A 46 4.11 -9.33 6.71
CA ARG A 46 5.29 -8.48 6.96
C ARG A 46 4.98 -7.01 6.64
N GLY A 47 5.62 -6.08 7.35
CA GLY A 47 5.37 -4.64 7.19
C GLY A 47 5.68 -4.12 5.78
N ASP A 48 6.70 -4.68 5.12
CA ASP A 48 7.03 -4.37 3.72
C ASP A 48 5.97 -4.88 2.74
N SER A 49 5.47 -6.10 2.93
CA SER A 49 4.35 -6.67 2.17
C SER A 49 3.06 -5.86 2.36
N PHE A 50 2.81 -5.39 3.58
CA PHE A 50 1.68 -4.53 3.89
C PHE A 50 1.78 -3.18 3.15
N ALA A 51 2.93 -2.51 3.21
CA ALA A 51 3.17 -1.29 2.46
C ALA A 51 3.03 -1.48 0.94
N ASN A 52 3.53 -2.60 0.40
CA ASN A 52 3.34 -2.96 -1.01
C ASN A 52 1.85 -3.15 -1.37
N SER A 53 1.05 -3.68 -0.45
CA SER A 53 -0.40 -3.77 -0.64
C SER A 53 -1.05 -2.39 -0.71
N LEU A 54 -0.60 -1.43 0.11
CA LEU A 54 -1.09 -0.05 0.07
C LEU A 54 -0.71 0.65 -1.25
N THR A 55 0.54 0.54 -1.70
CA THR A 55 0.98 1.13 -2.97
C THR A 55 0.24 0.53 -4.17
N ASN A 56 -0.08 -0.76 -4.13
CA ASN A 56 -0.91 -1.41 -5.14
C ASN A 56 -2.35 -0.89 -5.18
N ILE A 57 -2.90 -0.42 -4.06
CA ILE A 57 -4.23 0.21 -4.03
C ILE A 57 -4.20 1.56 -4.75
N GLY A 58 -3.18 2.38 -4.50
CA GLY A 58 -3.05 3.70 -5.12
C GLY A 58 -2.36 3.69 -6.49
N PHE A 59 -1.95 2.53 -7.01
CA PHE A 59 -1.25 2.41 -8.28
C PHE A 59 -2.04 3.05 -9.44
N GLY A 60 -1.39 3.94 -10.18
CA GLY A 60 -2.00 4.65 -11.30
C GLY A 60 -3.03 5.71 -10.90
N LYS A 61 -3.08 6.08 -9.62
CA LYS A 61 -3.95 7.12 -9.05
C LYS A 61 -3.09 8.21 -8.40
N ARG A 62 -3.68 9.38 -8.17
CA ARG A 62 -3.05 10.47 -7.43
C ARG A 62 -3.33 10.24 -5.95
N VAL A 63 -2.36 9.68 -5.25
CA VAL A 63 -2.37 9.47 -3.79
C VAL A 63 -1.12 10.15 -3.22
N SER A 64 -1.28 10.96 -2.18
CA SER A 64 -0.17 11.68 -1.55
C SER A 64 0.65 10.76 -0.64
N ALA A 65 1.87 11.18 -0.27
CA ALA A 65 2.68 10.44 0.68
C ALA A 65 2.01 10.37 2.05
N GLU A 66 1.38 11.46 2.49
CA GLU A 66 0.63 11.54 3.73
C GLU A 66 -0.54 10.56 3.75
N GLU A 67 -1.30 10.43 2.65
CA GLU A 67 -2.40 9.46 2.56
C GLU A 67 -1.92 8.01 2.72
N TYR A 68 -0.74 7.67 2.19
CA TYR A 68 -0.15 6.35 2.41
C TYR A 68 0.34 6.16 3.84
N LEU A 69 0.95 7.18 4.44
CA LEU A 69 1.43 7.13 5.82
C LEU A 69 0.29 6.95 6.80
N GLU A 70 -0.79 7.73 6.66
CA GLU A 70 -1.98 7.63 7.50
C GLU A 70 -2.63 6.24 7.37
N ALA A 71 -2.77 5.73 6.14
CA ALA A 71 -3.27 4.38 5.92
C ALA A 71 -2.37 3.29 6.53
N PHE A 72 -1.05 3.50 6.52
CA PHE A 72 -0.09 2.58 7.13
C PHE A 72 -0.19 2.58 8.65
N TYR A 73 -0.30 3.75 9.29
CA TYR A 73 -0.44 3.85 10.74
C TYR A 73 -1.76 3.25 11.21
N ASP A 74 -2.86 3.65 10.57
CA ASP A 74 -4.20 3.23 10.99
C ASP A 74 -4.41 1.73 10.76
N GLY A 75 -3.76 1.17 9.74
CA GLY A 75 -3.85 -0.24 9.41
C GLY A 75 -2.81 -1.16 10.07
N LEU A 76 -1.84 -0.65 10.83
CA LEU A 76 -0.82 -1.50 11.47
C LEU A 76 -1.43 -2.33 12.61
N ASN A 77 -1.04 -3.60 12.77
CA ASN A 77 -1.56 -4.44 13.85
C ASN A 77 -1.21 -3.91 15.25
N ASN A 78 0.00 -3.35 15.38
CA ASN A 78 0.49 -2.82 16.64
C ASN A 78 0.28 -1.30 16.70
N GLN A 79 -0.81 -0.88 17.35
CA GLN A 79 -1.18 0.52 17.47
C GLN A 79 -0.19 1.35 18.32
N GLU A 80 0.53 0.73 19.27
CA GLU A 80 1.61 1.41 20.01
C GLU A 80 2.80 1.70 19.09
N ALA A 81 3.17 0.73 18.23
CA ALA A 81 4.20 0.93 17.22
C ALA A 81 3.78 2.01 16.22
N ALA A 82 2.53 1.99 15.75
CA ALA A 82 2.01 3.00 14.84
C ALA A 82 2.11 4.41 15.44
N ALA A 83 1.68 4.59 16.70
CA ALA A 83 1.78 5.86 17.40
C ALA A 83 3.24 6.34 17.52
N HIS A 84 4.17 5.46 17.89
CA HIS A 84 5.58 5.82 18.02
C HIS A 84 6.21 6.17 16.66
N ILE A 85 5.91 5.42 15.59
CA ILE A 85 6.42 5.75 14.25
C ILE A 85 5.86 7.10 13.78
N ARG A 86 4.57 7.38 14.08
CA ARG A 86 3.97 8.69 13.80
C ARG A 86 4.73 9.82 14.49
N THR A 87 5.25 9.62 15.71
CA THR A 87 6.09 10.61 16.39
C THR A 87 7.49 10.77 15.80
N MET A 88 8.05 9.73 15.18
CA MET A 88 9.33 9.83 14.46
C MET A 88 9.21 10.64 13.17
N GLY A 89 7.99 10.81 12.64
CA GLY A 89 7.68 11.71 11.53
C GLY A 89 8.32 11.33 10.19
N PRO A 90 8.25 10.06 9.74
CA PRO A 90 8.73 9.70 8.41
C PRO A 90 7.96 10.48 7.34
N GLN A 91 8.65 10.84 6.26
CA GLN A 91 8.10 11.62 5.15
C GLN A 91 7.61 10.71 4.01
N THR A 92 8.05 9.45 4.00
CA THR A 92 7.69 8.47 2.98
C THR A 92 7.25 7.14 3.59
N LEU A 93 6.42 6.40 2.85
CA LEU A 93 6.00 5.06 3.27
C LEU A 93 7.20 4.12 3.46
N SER A 94 8.24 4.24 2.65
CA SER A 94 9.46 3.45 2.78
C SER A 94 10.20 3.72 4.09
N GLU A 95 10.31 4.99 4.49
CA GLU A 95 10.90 5.35 5.80
C GLU A 95 10.06 4.81 6.96
N ALA A 96 8.73 4.89 6.87
CA ALA A 96 7.85 4.33 7.89
C ALA A 96 8.03 2.80 8.04
N VAL A 97 8.20 2.09 6.92
CA VAL A 97 8.50 0.65 6.92
C VAL A 97 9.85 0.38 7.56
N GLU A 98 10.89 1.13 7.21
CA GLU A 98 12.21 0.98 7.80
C GLU A 98 12.18 1.20 9.32
N PHE A 99 11.50 2.24 9.79
CA PHE A 99 11.30 2.51 11.20
C PHE A 99 10.53 1.39 11.90
N THR A 100 9.53 0.81 11.24
CA THR A 100 8.79 -0.35 11.75
C THR A 100 9.71 -1.55 11.92
N ILE A 101 10.48 -1.90 10.89
CA ILE A 101 11.35 -3.07 10.90
C ILE A 101 12.46 -2.91 11.94
N ASN A 102 13.09 -1.75 11.98
CA ASN A 102 14.17 -1.45 12.92
C ASN A 102 13.67 -1.38 14.36
N GLY A 103 12.49 -0.80 14.62
CA GLY A 103 11.93 -0.68 15.96
C GLY A 103 11.29 -1.98 16.47
N TYR A 104 10.46 -2.59 15.63
CA TYR A 104 9.43 -3.57 16.01
C TYR A 104 9.51 -4.87 15.21
N GLY A 105 10.59 -5.11 14.47
CA GLY A 105 10.78 -6.34 13.70
C GLY A 105 9.94 -6.40 12.42
N GLU A 106 10.15 -7.44 11.62
CA GLU A 106 9.61 -7.54 10.26
C GLU A 106 8.08 -7.55 10.17
N TYR A 107 7.41 -7.97 11.25
CA TYR A 107 5.94 -8.04 11.34
C TYR A 107 5.33 -6.82 12.03
N GLY A 108 6.13 -5.90 12.56
CA GLY A 108 5.62 -4.73 13.31
C GLY A 108 5.05 -5.04 14.69
N GLU A 109 5.11 -6.29 15.14
CA GLU A 109 4.52 -6.78 16.40
C GLU A 109 5.56 -6.97 17.53
N GLY A 110 6.79 -6.48 17.31
CA GLY A 110 7.90 -6.54 18.25
C GLY A 110 9.07 -7.41 17.74
N ARG A 111 10.30 -7.04 18.12
CA ARG A 111 11.54 -7.71 17.62
C ARG A 111 11.63 -9.21 17.96
N THR A 112 10.89 -9.68 18.96
CA THR A 112 10.82 -11.09 19.35
C THR A 112 9.93 -11.93 18.42
N VAL A 113 9.10 -11.29 17.60
CA VAL A 113 8.25 -11.94 16.62
C VAL A 113 9.05 -12.14 15.34
N THR A 114 9.70 -13.30 15.22
CA THR A 114 10.58 -13.65 14.08
C THR A 114 9.92 -14.56 13.05
N SER A 115 8.68 -15.01 13.30
CA SER A 115 7.96 -15.91 12.40
C SER A 115 6.52 -15.47 12.19
N TRP A 116 5.99 -15.73 10.98
CA TRP A 116 4.60 -15.43 10.64
C TRP A 116 3.61 -16.15 11.57
N CYS A 117 3.89 -17.39 12.01
CA CYS A 117 3.03 -18.12 12.93
C CYS A 117 2.93 -17.44 14.31
N SER A 118 4.04 -16.87 14.80
CA SER A 118 4.04 -16.09 16.03
C SER A 118 3.25 -14.81 15.84
N ALA A 119 3.46 -14.13 14.71
CA ALA A 119 2.79 -12.86 14.42
C ALA A 119 1.25 -13.02 14.33
N GLN A 120 0.81 -14.06 13.63
CA GLN A 120 -0.60 -14.41 13.52
C GLN A 120 -1.31 -14.59 14.88
N ARG A 121 -0.59 -14.98 15.95
CA ARG A 121 -1.16 -15.12 17.31
C ARG A 121 -1.30 -13.80 18.06
N HIS A 122 -0.53 -12.78 17.68
CA HIS A 122 -0.60 -11.45 18.28
C HIS A 122 -1.68 -10.56 17.66
N TYR A 123 -2.20 -10.95 16.51
CA TYR A 123 -3.40 -10.36 15.92
C TYR A 123 -4.58 -10.42 16.89
N ARG A 124 -5.04 -9.27 17.38
CA ARG A 124 -6.19 -9.11 18.27
C ARG A 124 -7.03 -7.91 17.87
#